data_AF-A0A950S1I3-F1
#
_entry.id   AF-A0A950S1I3-F1
#
_cell.length_a   1.000
_cell.length_b   1.000
_cell.length_c   1.000
_cell.angle_alpha   90.00
_cell.angle_beta   90.00
_cell.angle_gamma   90.00
#
_symmetry.space_group_name_H-M   'P 1'
#
loop_
_entity.id
_entity.type
_entity.pdbx_description
1 polymer ?
#
loop_
_entity_poly.entity_id
_entity_poly.type
_entity_poly.pdbx_seq_one_letter_code
_entity_poly.pdbx_strand_id
1 'polypeptide(L)' 'MNTASPNTLGRALRRFFTDHLPRVRRASSHTIQSYRDAFVLLLRFVAAQRGAPVSELDLSHLGPQEVL' A
#
# COMPACT_ATOMS: atom_id res chain seq x y z
N MET A 1 -13.94 1.43 17.89
CA MET A 1 -12.95 1.19 16.82
C MET A 1 -11.87 2.24 16.95
N ASN A 2 -10.67 1.87 17.39
CA ASN A 2 -9.57 2.81 17.61
C ASN A 2 -8.95 3.16 16.25
N THR A 3 -9.34 4.28 15.65
CA THR A 3 -8.72 4.75 14.41
C THR A 3 -7.34 5.30 14.74
N ALA A 4 -6.35 4.42 14.80
CA ALA A 4 -4.96 4.83 14.84
C ALA A 4 -4.70 5.78 13.68
N SER A 5 -3.99 6.88 13.94
CA SER A 5 -3.64 7.83 12.88
C SER A 5 -2.88 7.10 11.77
N PRO A 6 -3.20 7.34 10.48
CA PRO A 6 -2.57 6.60 9.40
C PRO A 6 -1.06 6.81 9.43
N ASN A 7 -0.31 5.71 9.51
CA ASN A 7 1.15 5.69 9.48
C ASN A 7 1.70 6.15 8.12
N THR A 8 3.03 6.14 7.96
CA THR A 8 3.66 6.72 6.79
C THR A 8 3.28 5.98 5.52
N LEU A 9 3.22 4.64 5.56
CA LEU A 9 2.74 3.80 4.47
C LEU A 9 1.30 4.14 4.07
N GLY A 10 0.38 4.22 5.04
CA GLY A 10 -1.03 4.54 4.78
C GLY A 10 -1.20 5.91 4.09
N ARG A 11 -0.45 6.93 4.54
CA ARG A 11 -0.46 8.26 3.90
C ARG A 11 0.12 8.22 2.49
N ALA A 12 1.21 7.47 2.28
CA ALA A 12 1.86 7.32 0.98
C ALA A 12 0.94 6.62 -0.04
N LEU A 13 0.31 5.50 0.34
CA LEU A 13 -0.62 4.76 -0.51
C LEU A 13 -1.82 5.63 -0.91
N ARG A 14 -2.39 6.36 0.05
CA ARG A 14 -3.48 7.29 -0.25
C ARG A 14 -3.04 8.29 -1.32
N ARG A 15 -1.95 9.01 -1.11
CA ARG A 15 -1.42 10.00 -2.07
C ARG A 15 -1.06 9.37 -3.42
N PHE A 16 -0.53 8.15 -3.42
CA PHE A 16 -0.20 7.43 -4.63
C PHE A 16 -1.44 7.16 -5.49
N PHE A 17 -2.53 6.68 -4.87
CA PHE A 17 -3.77 6.37 -5.58
C PHE A 17 -4.65 7.58 -5.87
N THR A 18 -4.61 8.65 -5.06
CA THR A 18 -5.47 9.83 -5.24
C THR A 18 -4.83 10.92 -6.09
N ASP A 19 -3.50 11.05 -6.06
CA ASP A 19 -2.78 12.11 -6.74
C ASP A 19 -1.79 11.59 -7.77
N HIS A 20 -0.88 10.69 -7.38
CA HIS A 20 0.21 10.31 -8.28
C HIS A 20 -0.28 9.56 -9.53
N LEU A 21 -1.02 8.46 -9.35
CA LEU A 21 -1.51 7.67 -10.48
C LEU A 21 -2.46 8.50 -11.39
N PRO A 22 -3.49 9.20 -10.87
CA PRO A 22 -4.44 9.88 -11.74
C PRO A 22 -3.87 11.18 -12.35
N ARG A 23 -3.12 11.98 -11.56
CA ARG A 23 -2.73 13.34 -11.97
C ARG A 23 -1.34 13.39 -12.58
N VAL A 24 -0.37 12.68 -11.99
CA VAL A 24 1.03 12.70 -12.45
C VAL A 24 1.25 11.69 -13.57
N ARG A 25 0.78 10.45 -13.38
CA ARG A 25 0.98 9.37 -14.37
C ARG A 25 -0.13 9.28 -15.41
N ARG A 26 -1.26 9.96 -15.19
CA ARG A 26 -2.48 9.86 -16.02
C ARG A 26 -2.88 8.42 -16.29
N ALA A 27 -2.75 7.57 -15.27
CA ALA A 27 -3.08 6.16 -15.36
C ALA A 27 -4.58 5.99 -15.59
N SER A 28 -4.95 5.03 -16.44
CA SER A 28 -6.36 4.69 -16.67
C SER A 28 -6.99 4.09 -15.41
N SER A 29 -8.32 4.11 -15.32
CA SER A 29 -9.06 3.47 -14.21
C SER A 29 -8.70 1.99 -14.05
N HIS A 30 -8.55 1.26 -15.17
CA HIS A 30 -8.16 -0.16 -15.16
C HIS A 30 -6.73 -0.35 -14.64
N THR A 31 -5.80 0.54 -15.01
CA THR A 31 -4.44 0.52 -14.48
C THR A 31 -4.44 0.80 -12.98
N ILE A 32 -5.19 1.80 -12.52
CA ILE A 32 -5.31 2.11 -11.08
C ILE A 32 -5.87 0.92 -10.30
N GLN A 33 -6.88 0.23 -10.84
CA GLN A 33 -7.45 -0.95 -10.22
C GLN A 33 -6.44 -2.10 -10.15
N SER A 34 -5.73 -2.38 -11.24
CA SER A 34 -4.67 -3.40 -11.26
C SER A 34 -3.57 -3.12 -10.22
N TYR A 35 -3.17 -1.85 -10.04
CA TYR A 35 -2.24 -1.48 -8.97
C TYR A 35 -2.84 -1.73 -7.58
N ARG A 36 -4.11 -1.39 -7.34
CA ARG A 36 -4.76 -1.68 -6.04
C ARG A 36 -4.75 -3.17 -5.73
N ASP A 37 -5.09 -4.00 -6.71
CA ASP A 37 -5.12 -5.44 -6.53
C ASP A 37 -3.71 -5.98 -6.20
N ALA A 38 -2.68 -5.51 -6.90
CA ALA A 38 -1.29 -5.86 -6.63
C ALA A 38 -0.84 -5.43 -5.21
N PHE A 39 -1.16 -4.20 -4.78
CA PHE A 39 -0.83 -3.72 -3.44
C PHE A 39 -1.58 -4.51 -2.35
N VAL A 40 -2.84 -4.89 -2.58
CA VAL A 40 -3.59 -5.73 -1.64
C VAL A 40 -2.90 -7.09 -1.45
N LEU A 41 -2.44 -7.72 -2.53
CA LEU A 41 -1.72 -8.99 -2.46
C LEU A 41 -0.39 -8.84 -1.72
N LEU A 42 0.42 -7.83 -2.08
CA LEU A 42 1.70 -7.56 -1.43
C LEU A 42 1.54 -7.32 0.08
N LEU A 43 0.63 -6.42 0.47
CA LEU A 43 0.46 -6.07 1.88
C LEU A 43 -0.05 -7.25 2.71
N ARG A 44 -0.93 -8.10 2.15
CA ARG A 44 -1.37 -9.33 2.82
C ARG A 44 -0.23 -10.33 2.98
N PHE A 45 0.60 -10.48 1.95
CA PHE A 45 1.79 -11.33 2.01
C PHE A 45 2.75 -10.88 3.12
N VAL A 46 3.11 -9.59 3.16
CA VAL A 46 4.03 -9.05 4.17
C VAL A 46 3.44 -9.15 5.58
N ALA A 47 2.15 -8.85 5.74
CA ALA A 47 1.44 -9.01 7.01
C ALA A 47 1.51 -10.46 7.53
N ALA A 48 1.28 -11.44 6.65
CA ALA A 48 1.36 -12.85 6.99
C ALA A 48 2.78 -13.27 7.39
N GLN A 49 3.80 -12.82 6.64
CA GLN A 49 5.19 -13.13 6.94
C GLN A 49 5.65 -12.56 8.29
N ARG A 50 5.13 -11.38 8.68
CA ARG A 50 5.47 -10.70 9.93
C ARG A 50 4.61 -11.11 11.12
N GLY A 51 3.51 -11.82 10.89
CA GLY A 51 2.53 -12.15 11.95
C GLY A 51 1.83 -10.92 12.52
N ALA A 52 1.64 -9.87 11.71
CA ALA A 52 1.05 -8.60 12.13
C ALA A 52 -0.13 -8.22 11.22
N PRO A 53 -1.14 -7.47 11.70
CA PRO A 53 -2.23 -7.01 10.86
C PRO A 53 -1.74 -5.99 9.82
N VAL A 54 -2.39 -5.94 8.65
CA VAL A 54 -2.04 -4.99 7.56
C VAL A 54 -2.05 -3.53 8.04
N SER A 55 -2.93 -3.18 8.99
CA SER A 55 -3.01 -1.84 9.58
C SER A 55 -1.77 -1.42 10.37
N GLU A 56 -0.93 -2.36 10.78
CA GLU A 56 0.33 -2.11 11.50
C GLU A 56 1.55 -2.09 10.56
N LEU A 57 1.37 -2.37 9.27
CA LEU A 57 2.46 -2.27 8.30
C LEU A 57 2.84 -0.81 8.05
N ASP A 58 4.12 -0.48 8.15
CA ASP A 58 4.69 0.83 7.77
C ASP A 58 5.77 0.67 6.69
N LEU A 59 6.31 1.76 6.16
CA LEU A 59 7.31 1.73 5.08
C LEU A 59 8.57 0.93 5.44
N SER A 60 8.98 0.92 6.72
CA SER A 60 10.10 0.13 7.21
C SER A 60 9.89 -1.38 7.08
N HIS A 61 8.67 -1.83 6.80
CA HIS A 61 8.32 -3.24 6.64
C HIS A 61 8.34 -3.70 5.18
N LEU A 62 8.55 -2.78 4.23
CA LEU A 62 8.62 -3.06 2.80
C LEU A 62 10.07 -2.90 2.33
N GLY A 63 10.91 -3.90 2.63
CA GLY A 63 12.29 -3.96 2.21
C GLY A 63 12.50 -4.84 0.97
N PRO A 64 13.75 -4.99 0.51
CA PRO A 64 14.07 -5.88 -0.60
C PRO A 64 13.58 -7.31 -0.36
N GLN A 65 13.70 -7.84 0.85
CA GLN A 65 13.29 -9.22 1.17
C GLN A 65 11.79 -9.49 0.97
N GLU A 66 10.97 -8.45 1.11
CA GLU A 66 9.53 -8.55 0.94
C GLU A 66 9.06 -8.26 -0.50
N VAL A 67 9.89 -7.60 -1.31
CA VAL A 67 9.48 -7.01 -2.60
C VAL A 67 10.23 -7.62 -3.80
N LEU A 68 11.47 -8.08 -3.63
CA LEU A 68 12.38 -8.57 -4.67
C LEU A 68 12.87 -9.99 -4.36
#